data_AF-A0A3S1DKC4-F1
#
_entry.id   AF-A0A3S1DKC4-F1
#
_cell.length_a   1.000
_cell.length_b   1.000
_cell.length_c   1.000
_cell.angle_alpha   90.00
_cell.angle_beta   90.00
_cell.angle_gamma   90.00
#
_symmetry.space_group_name_H-M   'P 1'
#
loop_
_entity.id
_entity.type
_entity.pdbx_description
1 polymer ?
#
loop_
_entity_poly.entity_id
_entity_poly.type
_entity_poly.pdbx_seq_one_letter_code
_entity_poly.pdbx_strand_id
1 'polypeptide(L)'
;MGQWRALIARWRSAPQEDSDFIYKKQLYQEVSKAREEWERAYQAFQAAVESDEVDVAIYTLEAAERRYQIQLKIAKGANLNWNIFKQR
;
A
#
# COMPACT_ATOMS: atom_id res chain seq x y z
N MET A 1 8.09 9.29 46.61
CA MET A 1 9.16 9.18 45.59
C MET A 1 8.51 8.89 44.25
N GLY A 2 8.45 9.89 43.38
CA GLY A 2 7.34 10.07 42.44
C GLY A 2 7.39 9.26 41.14
N GLN A 3 6.19 8.96 40.66
CA GLN A 3 5.87 8.26 39.42
C GLN A 3 6.12 9.10 38.14
N TRP A 4 6.96 10.13 38.23
CA TRP A 4 7.20 11.09 37.14
C TRP A 4 7.95 10.47 35.95
N ARG A 5 8.75 9.43 36.18
CA ARG A 5 9.47 8.71 35.10
C ARG A 5 8.51 8.01 34.14
N ALA A 6 7.40 7.47 34.65
CA ALA A 6 6.38 6.80 33.83
C ALA A 6 5.56 7.80 33.00
N LEU A 7 5.26 8.98 33.56
CA LEU A 7 4.56 10.05 32.85
C LEU A 7 5.38 10.62 31.69
N ILE A 8 6.69 10.77 31.87
CA ILE A 8 7.62 11.24 30.81
C ILE A 8 7.72 10.22 29.67
N ALA A 9 7.81 8.92 29.98
CA ALA A 9 7.88 7.87 28.98
C ALA A 9 6.59 7.79 28.12
N ARG A 10 5.43 7.96 28.75
CA ARG A 10 4.12 7.99 28.09
C ARG A 10 3.97 9.21 27.16
N TRP A 11 4.38 10.39 27.59
CA TRP A 11 4.35 11.61 26.77
C TRP A 11 5.29 11.56 25.57
N ARG A 12 6.43 10.86 25.68
CA ARG A 12 7.39 10.71 24.58
C ARG A 12 6.91 9.76 23.47
N SER A 13 5.97 8.86 23.77
CA SER A 13 5.55 7.78 22.86
C SER A 13 4.22 8.06 22.14
N ALA A 14 3.32 8.82 22.77
CA ALA A 14 1.97 9.07 22.23
C ALA A 14 1.92 9.70 20.82
N PRO A 15 2.74 10.71 20.45
CA PRO A 15 2.68 11.31 19.11
C PRO A 15 3.20 10.38 18.00
N GLN A 16 4.07 9.44 18.37
CA GLN A 16 4.75 8.56 17.42
C GLN A 16 3.84 7.42 16.95
N GLU A 17 3.02 6.88 17.86
CA GLU A 17 2.10 5.76 17.57
C GLU A 17 0.98 6.19 16.60
N ASP A 18 0.40 7.38 16.80
CA ASP A 18 -0.60 7.94 15.88
C ASP A 18 -0.02 8.14 14.48
N SER A 19 1.20 8.67 14.37
CA SER A 19 1.86 8.88 13.08
C SER A 19 2.15 7.56 12.35
N ASP A 20 2.61 6.52 13.06
CA ASP A 20 2.89 5.21 12.47
C ASP A 20 1.61 4.54 11.96
N PHE A 21 0.52 4.65 12.73
CA PHE A 21 -0.78 4.13 12.32
C PHE A 21 -1.30 4.83 11.05
N ILE A 22 -1.24 6.17 11.00
CA ILE A 22 -1.64 6.94 9.81
C ILE A 22 -0.79 6.58 8.59
N TYR A 23 0.53 6.47 8.77
CA TYR A 23 1.45 6.07 7.72
C TYR A 23 1.11 4.67 7.17
N LYS A 24 0.91 3.68 8.05
CA LYS A 24 0.53 2.31 7.67
C LYS A 24 -0.83 2.26 6.98
N LYS A 25 -1.79 3.08 7.42
CA LYS A 25 -3.09 3.20 6.76
C LYS A 25 -2.95 3.73 5.33
N GLN A 26 -2.14 4.77 5.12
CA GLN A 26 -1.86 5.30 3.78
C GLN A 26 -1.18 4.25 2.90
N LEU A 27 -0.20 3.53 3.45
CA LEU A 27 0.50 2.48 2.71
C LEU A 27 -0.43 1.34 2.30
N TYR A 28 -1.37 0.94 3.15
CA TYR A 28 -2.43 0.00 2.79
C TYR A 28 -3.29 0.51 1.61
N GLN A 29 -3.68 1.79 1.65
CA GLN A 29 -4.46 2.41 0.58
C GLN A 29 -3.68 2.44 -0.75
N GLU A 30 -2.40 2.79 -0.72
CA GLU A 30 -1.54 2.81 -1.91
C GLU A 30 -1.36 1.42 -2.51
N VAL A 31 -1.19 0.38 -1.68
CA VAL A 31 -1.12 -1.00 -2.16
C VAL A 31 -2.46 -1.42 -2.78
N SER A 32 -3.58 -1.08 -2.13
CA SER A 32 -4.92 -1.43 -2.62
C SER A 32 -5.20 -0.78 -3.96
N LYS A 33 -4.87 0.52 -4.09
CA LYS A 33 -4.99 1.27 -5.34
C LYS A 33 -4.12 0.69 -6.45
N ALA A 34 -2.84 0.39 -6.15
CA ALA A 34 -1.94 -0.20 -7.14
C ALA A 34 -2.42 -1.59 -7.61
N ARG A 35 -3.03 -2.36 -6.71
CA ARG A 35 -3.66 -3.64 -7.05
C ARG A 35 -4.86 -3.45 -7.98
N GLU A 36 -5.77 -2.54 -7.66
CA GLU A 36 -6.92 -2.24 -8.51
C GLU A 36 -6.49 -1.77 -9.90
N GLU A 37 -5.47 -0.92 -9.99
CA GLU A 37 -4.89 -0.48 -11.26
C GLU A 37 -4.33 -1.66 -12.07
N TRP A 38 -3.63 -2.59 -11.41
CA TRP A 38 -3.13 -3.80 -12.05
C TRP A 38 -4.27 -4.72 -12.53
N GLU A 39 -5.31 -4.92 -11.72
CA GLU A 39 -6.48 -5.73 -12.11
C GLU A 39 -7.20 -5.12 -13.31
N ARG A 40 -7.34 -3.78 -13.37
CA ARG A 40 -7.91 -3.08 -14.53
C ARG A 40 -7.04 -3.19 -15.77
N ALA A 41 -5.73 -3.01 -15.64
CA ALA A 41 -4.80 -3.16 -16.76
C ALA A 41 -4.80 -4.60 -17.30
N TYR A 42 -4.94 -5.59 -16.42
CA TYR A 42 -5.07 -6.99 -16.79
C TYR A 42 -6.36 -7.24 -17.59
N GLN A 43 -7.50 -6.69 -17.13
CA GLN A 43 -8.76 -6.77 -17.88
C GLN A 43 -8.67 -6.09 -19.25
N ALA A 44 -8.03 -4.93 -19.35
CA ALA A 44 -7.81 -4.24 -20.61
C ALA A 44 -6.95 -5.08 -21.57
N PHE A 45 -5.88 -5.71 -21.08
CA PHE A 45 -5.07 -6.63 -21.87
C PHE A 45 -5.86 -7.84 -22.37
N GLN A 46 -6.73 -8.42 -21.55
CA GLN A 46 -7.60 -9.52 -21.98
C GLN A 46 -8.64 -9.10 -23.04
N ALA A 47 -9.01 -7.82 -23.08
CA ALA A 47 -10.01 -7.29 -24.00
C ALA A 47 -9.40 -6.73 -25.31
N ALA A 48 -8.09 -6.51 -25.36
CA ALA A 48 -7.41 -5.99 -26.54
C ALA A 48 -7.40 -7.03 -27.68
N VAL A 49 -7.77 -6.60 -28.88
CA VAL A 49 -7.88 -7.49 -30.07
C VAL A 49 -6.99 -7.02 -31.21
N GLU A 50 -6.91 -5.71 -31.43
CA GLU A 50 -6.05 -5.14 -32.46
C GLU A 50 -4.57 -5.13 -32.02
N SER A 51 -3.66 -5.32 -32.97
CA SER A 51 -2.23 -5.50 -32.66
C SER A 51 -1.62 -4.31 -31.90
N ASP A 52 -2.00 -3.09 -32.25
CA ASP A 52 -1.54 -1.86 -31.60
C ASP A 52 -2.16 -1.66 -30.21
N GLU A 53 -3.43 -2.04 -30.03
CA GLU A 53 -4.08 -2.07 -28.72
C GLU A 53 -3.41 -3.07 -27.78
N VAL A 54 -3.00 -4.24 -28.29
CA VAL A 54 -2.30 -5.27 -27.51
C VAL A 54 -0.95 -4.75 -27.00
N ASP A 55 -0.16 -4.10 -27.84
CA ASP A 55 1.14 -3.54 -27.43
C ASP A 55 0.98 -2.50 -26.32
N VAL A 56 0.01 -1.60 -26.46
CA VAL A 56 -0.30 -0.59 -25.43
C VAL A 56 -0.78 -1.26 -24.13
N ALA A 57 -1.60 -2.31 -24.24
CA ALA A 57 -2.12 -3.02 -23.08
C ALA A 57 -1.02 -3.81 -22.34
N ILE A 58 -0.08 -4.43 -23.04
CA ILE A 58 1.09 -5.09 -22.44
C ILE A 58 1.92 -4.07 -21.66
N TYR A 59 2.30 -2.96 -22.31
CA TYR A 59 3.11 -1.93 -21.66
C TYR A 59 2.41 -1.36 -20.41
N THR A 60 1.10 -1.13 -20.48
CA THR A 60 0.30 -0.63 -19.37
C THR A 60 0.21 -1.64 -18.23
N LEU A 61 0.01 -2.93 -18.55
CA LEU A 61 -0.03 -4.01 -17.57
C LEU A 61 1.30 -4.16 -16.84
N GLU A 62 2.42 -4.17 -17.56
CA GLU A 62 3.76 -4.27 -16.97
C GLU A 62 4.06 -3.09 -16.04
N ALA A 63 3.70 -1.87 -16.45
CA ALA A 63 3.87 -0.67 -15.62
C ALA A 63 3.03 -0.74 -14.34
N ALA A 64 1.77 -1.17 -14.44
CA ALA A 64 0.88 -1.34 -13.29
C ALA A 64 1.39 -2.44 -12.34
N GLU A 65 1.84 -3.58 -12.88
CA GLU A 65 2.42 -4.66 -12.10
C GLU A 65 3.66 -4.18 -11.34
N ARG A 66 4.56 -3.47 -12.02
CA ARG A 66 5.79 -2.98 -11.41
C ARG A 66 5.49 -2.03 -10.25
N ARG A 67 4.52 -1.12 -10.43
CA ARG A 67 4.04 -0.22 -9.36
C ARG A 67 3.48 -1.02 -8.18
N TYR A 68 2.64 -2.02 -8.44
CA TYR A 68 2.09 -2.87 -7.38
C TYR A 68 3.17 -3.61 -6.59
N GLN A 69 4.14 -4.22 -7.28
CA GLN A 69 5.28 -4.89 -6.64
C GLN A 69 6.12 -3.95 -5.77
N ILE A 70 6.32 -2.69 -6.19
CA ILE A 70 7.03 -1.69 -5.39
C ILE A 70 6.25 -1.39 -4.11
N GLN A 71 4.94 -1.14 -4.20
CA GLN A 71 4.11 -0.87 -3.03
C GLN A 71 4.09 -2.05 -2.05
N LEU A 72 4.03 -3.29 -2.56
CA LEU A 72 4.14 -4.49 -1.73
C LEU A 72 5.49 -4.58 -0.99
N LYS A 73 6.60 -4.22 -1.66
CA LYS A 73 7.92 -4.19 -1.02
C LYS A 73 7.99 -3.14 0.09
N ILE A 74 7.42 -1.94 -0.13
CA ILE A 74 7.36 -0.88 0.88
C ILE A 74 6.49 -1.32 2.07
N ALA A 75 5.30 -1.89 1.81
CA ALA A 75 4.41 -2.43 2.83
C ALA A 75 5.06 -3.52 3.70
N LYS A 76 5.80 -4.44 3.06
CA LYS A 76 6.59 -5.46 3.77
C LYS A 76 7.68 -4.82 4.63
N GLY A 77 8.40 -3.83 4.11
CA GLY A 77 9.43 -3.10 4.85
C GLY A 77 8.89 -2.37 6.08
N ALA A 78 7.66 -1.83 5.99
CA ALA A 78 6.96 -1.17 7.08
C ALA A 78 6.27 -2.15 8.07
N ASN A 79 6.40 -3.45 7.85
CA ASN A 79 5.76 -4.51 8.65
C ASN A 79 4.23 -4.32 8.78
N LEU A 80 3.59 -3.96 7.65
CA LEU A 80 2.15 -3.69 7.58
C LEU A 80 1.33 -4.95 7.91
N ASN A 81 0.44 -4.85 8.90
CA ASN A 81 -0.54 -5.89 9.18
C ASN A 81 -1.83 -5.64 8.40
N TRP A 82 -2.03 -6.41 7.32
CA TRP A 82 -3.17 -6.30 6.42
C TRP A 82 -4.53 -6.48 7.11
N ASN A 83 -4.61 -7.34 8.12
CA ASN A 83 -5.87 -7.68 8.79
C ASN A 83 -6.47 -6.48 9.53
N ILE A 84 -5.66 -5.49 9.89
CA ILE A 84 -6.11 -4.28 10.61
C ILE A 84 -6.92 -3.35 9.68
N PHE A 85 -6.56 -3.33 8.39
CA PHE A 85 -7.13 -2.38 7.42
C PHE A 85 -8.09 -3.03 6.43
N LYS A 86 -8.18 -4.36 6.43
CA LYS A 86 -9.14 -5.13 5.61
C LYS A 86 -10.56 -4.88 6.14
N GLN A 87 -11.28 -3.93 5.54
CA GLN A 87 -12.73 -3.83 5.75
C GLN A 87 -13.42 -4.98 5.00
N ARG A 88 -14.39 -5.59 5.69
CA ARG A 88 -15.12 -6.79 5.27
C ARG A 88 -16.07 -6.49 4.12
#